data_AF-A0A962HXM1-F1
#
_entry.id   AF-A0A962HXM1-F1
#
_cell.length_a   1.000
_cell.length_b   1.000
_cell.length_c   1.000
_cell.angle_alpha   90.00
_cell.angle_beta   90.00
_cell.angle_gamma   90.00
#
_symmetry.space_group_name_H-M   'P 1'
#
loop_
_entity.id
_entity.type
_entity.pdbx_description
1 polymer ?
#
loop_
_entity_poly.entity_id
_entity_poly.type
_entity_poly.pdbx_seq_one_letter_code
_entity_poly.pdbx_strand_id
1 'polypeptide(L)'
;MRATLMIALALSLAACSAVSTDPQQWLTPTEAIHAINASPDKAARGHFSFVVQGMGERGDWTFLNSEADYRHPDCLTIRLRTAMVPALEQRLGVSLSALQGRRIAVMGQARRVRIYLTDGEGQRSTRYYHQYQLLAENTTQITLVE
;
A
#
# COMPACT_ATOMS: atom_id res chain seq x y z
N MET A 1 34.93 54.12 -27.06
CA MET A 1 34.88 52.65 -26.97
C MET A 1 34.63 52.27 -25.52
N ARG A 2 33.41 51.82 -25.19
CA ARG A 2 33.06 51.25 -23.88
C ARG A 2 32.05 50.14 -24.13
N ALA A 3 32.48 48.91 -23.86
CA ALA A 3 31.68 47.71 -23.91
C ALA A 3 30.74 47.68 -22.70
N THR A 4 29.44 47.40 -22.90
CA THR A 4 28.65 46.67 -21.91
C THR A 4 27.50 45.95 -22.60
N LEU A 5 27.76 44.66 -22.85
CA LEU A 5 26.80 43.59 -23.09
C LEU A 5 25.90 43.44 -21.85
N MET A 6 24.58 43.37 -22.01
CA MET A 6 23.66 42.71 -21.06
C MET A 6 22.43 42.24 -21.82
N ILE A 7 22.46 40.96 -22.17
CA ILE A 7 21.35 40.17 -22.69
C ILE A 7 20.49 39.78 -21.49
N ALA A 8 19.21 40.18 -21.47
CA ALA A 8 18.24 39.67 -20.50
C ALA A 8 17.17 38.87 -21.25
N LEU A 9 17.45 37.57 -21.37
CA LEU A 9 16.59 36.53 -21.92
C LEU A 9 15.53 36.17 -20.86
N ALA A 10 14.34 36.76 -20.94
CA ALA A 10 13.20 36.36 -20.11
C ALA A 10 12.37 35.28 -20.83
N LEU A 11 12.86 34.04 -20.81
CA LEU A 11 12.07 32.86 -21.16
C LEU A 11 11.30 32.38 -19.91
N SER A 12 10.13 32.95 -19.67
CA SER A 12 9.19 32.42 -18.69
C SER A 12 8.46 31.22 -19.29
N LEU A 13 9.07 30.02 -19.23
CA LEU A 13 8.31 28.78 -19.37
C LEU A 13 7.49 28.57 -18.10
N ALA A 14 6.26 29.08 -18.11
CA ALA A 14 5.21 28.60 -17.23
C ALA A 14 4.85 27.18 -17.69
N ALA A 15 5.62 26.18 -17.26
CA ALA A 15 5.20 24.79 -17.32
C ALA A 15 4.11 24.59 -16.25
N CYS A 16 2.87 24.92 -16.61
CA CYS A 16 1.72 24.38 -15.90
C CYS A 16 1.71 22.87 -16.19
N SER A 17 2.38 22.08 -15.35
CA SER A 17 2.15 20.65 -15.29
C SER A 17 0.70 20.45 -14.90
N ALA A 18 -0.19 20.33 -15.89
CA ALA A 18 -1.54 19.85 -15.68
C ALA A 18 -1.40 18.44 -15.12
N VAL A 19 -1.58 18.30 -13.81
CA VAL A 19 -1.72 16.99 -13.16
C VAL A 19 -2.99 16.39 -13.77
N SER A 20 -2.81 15.47 -14.72
CA SER A 20 -3.88 14.63 -15.22
C SER A 20 -4.50 13.95 -14.00
N THR A 21 -5.68 14.39 -13.61
CA THR A 21 -6.47 13.76 -12.55
C THR A 21 -7.11 12.54 -13.19
N ASP A 22 -6.33 11.47 -13.34
CA ASP A 22 -6.85 10.17 -13.71
C ASP A 22 -7.83 9.72 -12.60
N PRO A 23 -9.12 9.50 -12.90
CA PRO A 23 -10.12 9.12 -11.90
C PRO A 23 -9.87 7.77 -11.21
N GLN A 24 -8.77 7.06 -11.49
CA GLN A 24 -8.46 5.82 -10.80
C GLN A 24 -6.96 5.51 -10.68
N GLN A 25 -6.11 6.51 -10.38
CA GLN A 25 -4.69 6.22 -10.13
C GLN A 25 -4.53 5.26 -8.95
N TRP A 26 -4.09 4.03 -9.24
CA TRP A 26 -3.75 3.05 -8.22
C TRP A 26 -2.33 3.30 -7.73
N LEU A 27 -2.17 3.41 -6.42
CA LEU A 27 -0.87 3.54 -5.78
C LEU A 27 -0.21 2.17 -5.68
N THR A 28 1.04 2.09 -6.10
CA THR A 28 1.93 0.96 -5.79
C THR A 28 2.24 0.93 -4.28
N PRO A 29 2.76 -0.20 -3.74
CA PRO A 29 3.17 -0.27 -2.34
C PRO A 29 4.15 0.85 -1.95
N THR A 30 5.16 1.13 -2.78
CA THR A 30 6.15 2.18 -2.54
C THR A 30 5.50 3.56 -2.48
N GLU A 31 4.61 3.90 -3.42
CA GLU A 31 3.91 5.18 -3.43
C GLU A 31 2.96 5.32 -2.23
N ALA A 32 2.26 4.24 -1.87
CA ALA A 32 1.40 4.20 -0.70
C ALA A 32 2.19 4.45 0.59
N ILE A 33 3.33 3.78 0.75
CA ILE A 33 4.22 3.93 1.90
C ILE A 33 4.79 5.34 1.97
N HIS A 34 5.20 5.91 0.85
CA HIS A 34 5.65 7.28 0.77
C HIS A 34 4.54 8.25 1.22
N ALA A 35 3.33 8.10 0.68
CA ALA A 35 2.17 8.91 1.07
C ALA A 35 1.83 8.79 2.57
N ILE A 36 1.83 7.57 3.09
CA ILE A 36 1.61 7.29 4.52
C ILE A 36 2.66 8.01 5.38
N ASN A 37 3.94 7.93 5.01
CA ASN A 37 5.01 8.54 5.79
C ASN A 37 4.99 10.07 5.71
N ALA A 38 4.59 10.63 4.58
CA ALA A 38 4.41 12.07 4.39
C ALA A 38 3.21 12.63 5.17
N SER A 39 2.19 11.80 5.44
CA SER A 39 1.00 12.23 6.18
C SER A 39 1.28 12.45 7.69
N PRO A 40 0.69 13.50 8.31
CA PRO A 40 0.75 13.71 9.76
C PRO A 40 0.14 12.56 10.57
N ASP A 41 -0.97 11.98 10.09
CA ASP A 41 -1.70 10.91 10.77
C ASP A 41 -1.11 9.50 10.50
N LYS A 42 -0.04 9.44 9.70
CA LYS A 42 0.59 8.20 9.25
C LYS A 42 -0.40 7.25 8.58
N ALA A 43 -1.29 7.80 7.75
CA ALA A 43 -2.20 7.06 6.90
C ALA A 43 -2.35 7.69 5.50
N ALA A 44 -2.82 6.90 4.55
CA ALA A 44 -3.21 7.34 3.22
C ALA A 44 -4.48 6.59 2.78
N ARG A 45 -5.42 7.30 2.16
CA ARG A 45 -6.64 6.72 1.59
C ARG A 45 -6.52 6.69 0.07
N GLY A 46 -6.94 5.60 -0.55
CA GLY A 46 -6.90 5.47 -2.01
C GLY A 46 -7.19 4.07 -2.51
N HIS A 47 -6.85 3.86 -3.77
CA HIS A 47 -6.79 2.56 -4.41
C HIS A 47 -5.33 2.13 -4.48
N PHE A 48 -5.04 0.91 -4.05
CA PHE A 48 -3.69 0.36 -3.98
C PHE A 48 -3.62 -0.86 -4.87
N SER A 49 -2.58 -1.00 -5.70
CA SER A 49 -2.45 -2.16 -6.60
C SER A 49 -1.08 -2.80 -6.46
N PHE A 50 -1.06 -4.12 -6.26
CA PHE A 50 0.18 -4.89 -6.12
C PHE A 50 -0.03 -6.37 -6.44
N VAL A 51 1.07 -7.06 -6.75
CA VAL A 51 1.09 -8.52 -6.88
C VAL A 51 1.21 -9.14 -5.50
N VAL A 52 0.32 -10.07 -5.15
CA VAL A 52 0.41 -10.78 -3.86
C VAL A 52 1.64 -11.70 -3.88
N GLN A 53 2.66 -11.36 -3.10
CA GLN A 53 3.89 -12.15 -3.00
C GLN A 53 3.91 -13.06 -1.77
N GLY A 54 3.15 -12.70 -0.72
CA GLY A 54 3.07 -13.46 0.51
C GLY A 54 1.66 -13.50 1.07
N MET A 55 1.36 -14.55 1.82
CA MET A 55 0.09 -14.74 2.51
C MET A 55 0.35 -15.27 3.92
N GLY A 56 -0.59 -15.05 4.83
CA GLY A 56 -0.48 -15.60 6.17
C GLY A 56 -1.79 -15.54 6.93
N GLU A 57 -1.84 -16.26 8.04
CA GLU A 57 -2.99 -16.30 8.95
C GLU A 57 -2.51 -16.20 10.39
N ARG A 58 -3.29 -15.49 11.23
CA ARG A 58 -3.04 -15.40 12.67
C ARG A 58 -4.34 -15.12 13.42
N GLY A 59 -4.85 -16.12 14.13
CA GLY A 59 -6.16 -16.03 14.77
C GLY A 59 -7.25 -15.81 13.71
N ASP A 60 -8.15 -14.86 13.94
CA ASP A 60 -9.26 -14.55 13.03
C ASP A 60 -8.89 -13.63 11.85
N TRP A 61 -7.60 -13.51 11.55
CA TRP A 61 -7.07 -12.63 10.52
C TRP A 61 -6.31 -13.39 9.46
N THR A 62 -6.63 -13.06 8.21
CA THR A 62 -5.89 -13.46 7.02
C THR A 62 -5.19 -12.23 6.44
N PHE A 63 -4.01 -12.43 5.86
CA PHE A 63 -3.12 -11.38 5.37
C PHE A 63 -2.69 -11.65 3.93
N LEU A 64 -2.73 -10.61 3.09
CA LEU A 64 -2.15 -10.59 1.74
C LEU A 64 -1.04 -9.54 1.72
N ASN A 65 0.15 -9.89 1.26
CA ASN A 65 1.35 -9.06 1.35
C ASN A 65 1.90 -8.76 -0.04
N SER A 66 2.36 -7.53 -0.26
CA SER A 66 3.07 -7.14 -1.48
C SER A 66 4.48 -7.70 -1.57
N GLU A 67 5.04 -8.14 -0.44
CA GLU A 67 6.37 -8.76 -0.33
C GLU A 67 6.25 -10.18 0.25
N ALA A 68 7.20 -11.05 -0.09
CA ALA A 68 7.24 -12.41 0.45
C ALA A 68 7.48 -12.40 1.98
N ASP A 69 8.35 -11.51 2.46
CA ASP A 69 8.52 -11.24 3.90
C ASP A 69 7.65 -10.06 4.33
N TYR A 70 6.65 -10.33 5.17
CA TYR A 70 5.75 -9.31 5.71
C TYR A 70 6.43 -8.29 6.64
N ARG A 71 7.68 -8.54 7.05
CA ARG A 71 8.50 -7.63 7.85
C ARG A 71 9.34 -6.70 6.98
N HIS A 72 9.35 -6.90 5.66
CA HIS A 72 10.06 -6.03 4.74
C HIS A 72 9.53 -4.59 4.87
N PRO A 73 10.41 -3.56 4.93
CA PRO A 73 9.99 -2.17 5.12
C PRO A 73 9.09 -1.64 3.98
N ASP A 74 9.16 -2.26 2.80
CA ASP A 74 8.36 -1.90 1.63
C ASP A 74 7.08 -2.75 1.48
N CYS A 75 6.77 -3.60 2.47
CA CYS A 75 5.58 -4.44 2.44
C CYS A 75 4.31 -3.65 2.78
N LEU A 76 3.35 -3.62 1.86
CA LEU A 76 1.96 -3.28 2.12
C LEU A 76 1.18 -4.56 2.40
N THR A 77 0.58 -4.63 3.59
CA THR A 77 -0.23 -5.77 4.05
C THR A 77 -1.71 -5.40 4.04
N ILE A 78 -2.52 -6.21 3.36
CA ILE A 78 -3.97 -6.17 3.45
C ILE A 78 -4.38 -7.21 4.49
N ARG A 79 -5.09 -6.77 5.53
CA ARG A 79 -5.68 -7.65 6.53
C ARG A 79 -7.19 -7.70 6.37
N LEU A 80 -7.76 -8.89 6.46
CA LEU A 80 -9.20 -9.14 6.40
C LEU A 80 -9.56 -10.21 7.43
N ARG A 81 -10.83 -10.22 7.86
CA ARG A 81 -11.32 -11.29 8.73
C ARG A 81 -11.28 -12.61 7.98
N THR A 82 -10.78 -13.67 8.60
CA THR A 82 -10.76 -15.01 7.98
C THR A 82 -12.16 -15.48 7.62
N ALA A 83 -13.18 -15.11 8.40
CA ALA A 83 -14.58 -15.36 8.10
C ALA A 83 -15.08 -14.73 6.78
N MET A 84 -14.38 -13.72 6.23
CA MET A 84 -14.72 -13.12 4.94
C MET A 84 -14.13 -13.88 3.74
N VAL A 85 -13.18 -14.79 3.97
CA VAL A 85 -12.46 -15.49 2.89
C VAL A 85 -13.41 -16.26 1.97
N PRO A 86 -14.38 -17.08 2.45
CA PRO A 86 -15.27 -17.80 1.55
C PRO A 86 -16.10 -16.88 0.65
N ALA A 87 -16.60 -15.77 1.20
CA ALA A 87 -17.36 -14.78 0.43
C ALA A 87 -16.46 -14.02 -0.57
N LEU A 88 -15.19 -13.80 -0.23
CA LEU A 88 -14.22 -13.19 -1.13
C LEU A 88 -13.90 -14.13 -2.29
N GLU A 89 -13.61 -15.40 -2.02
CA GLU A 89 -13.33 -16.43 -3.02
C GLU A 89 -14.50 -16.61 -3.97
N GLN A 90 -15.72 -16.73 -3.43
CA GLN A 90 -16.94 -16.83 -4.23
C GLN A 90 -17.10 -15.64 -5.18
N ARG A 91 -16.82 -14.42 -4.72
CA ARG A 91 -16.94 -13.22 -5.55
C ARG A 91 -15.82 -13.10 -6.59
N LEU A 92 -14.59 -13.50 -6.24
CA LEU A 92 -13.45 -13.47 -7.14
C LEU A 92 -13.44 -14.65 -8.13
N GLY A 93 -14.20 -15.71 -7.87
CA GLY A 93 -14.23 -16.92 -8.69
C GLY A 93 -12.97 -17.77 -8.60
N VAL A 94 -12.11 -17.52 -7.60
CA VAL A 94 -10.86 -18.23 -7.37
C VAL A 94 -10.62 -18.43 -5.89
N SER A 95 -9.83 -19.45 -5.53
CA SER A 95 -9.37 -19.60 -4.15
C SER A 95 -8.44 -18.46 -3.76
N LEU A 96 -8.35 -18.19 -2.46
CA LEU A 96 -7.48 -17.17 -1.91
C LEU A 96 -6.02 -17.51 -2.21
N SER A 97 -5.64 -18.78 -2.08
CA SER A 97 -4.30 -19.27 -2.41
C SER A 97 -3.89 -19.00 -3.87
N ALA A 98 -4.85 -19.01 -4.79
CA ALA A 98 -4.61 -18.69 -6.19
C ALA A 98 -4.33 -17.20 -6.43
N LEU A 99 -4.47 -16.33 -5.42
CA LEU A 99 -4.08 -14.92 -5.53
C LEU A 99 -2.57 -14.74 -5.47
N GLN A 100 -1.80 -15.69 -4.93
CA GLN A 100 -0.34 -15.58 -4.91
C GLN A 100 0.21 -15.51 -6.34
N GLY A 101 1.06 -14.52 -6.60
CA GLY A 101 1.57 -14.19 -7.93
C GLY A 101 0.61 -13.41 -8.82
N ARG A 102 -0.61 -13.11 -8.35
CA ARG A 102 -1.60 -12.31 -9.10
C ARG A 102 -1.69 -10.89 -8.57
N ARG A 103 -2.05 -9.96 -9.46
CA ARG A 103 -2.28 -8.58 -9.11
C ARG A 103 -3.68 -8.39 -8.55
N ILE A 104 -3.76 -7.66 -7.45
CA ILE A 104 -5.01 -7.20 -6.85
C ILE A 104 -5.03 -5.69 -6.74
N ALA A 105 -6.22 -5.11 -6.80
CA ALA A 105 -6.46 -3.72 -6.43
C ALA A 105 -7.33 -3.69 -5.17
N VAL A 106 -6.96 -2.84 -4.22
CA VAL A 106 -7.62 -2.71 -2.92
C VAL A 106 -7.96 -1.26 -2.62
N MET A 107 -9.22 -0.98 -2.32
CA MET A 107 -9.67 0.35 -1.90
C MET A 107 -9.74 0.44 -0.38
N GLY A 108 -9.18 1.49 0.21
CA GLY A 108 -9.33 1.73 1.65
C GLY A 108 -8.38 2.76 2.21
N GLN A 109 -8.11 2.65 3.51
CA GLN A 109 -7.12 3.47 4.20
C GLN A 109 -6.01 2.59 4.75
N ALA A 110 -4.81 2.75 4.19
CA ALA A 110 -3.60 2.14 4.69
C ALA A 110 -2.96 3.04 5.77
N ARG A 111 -2.33 2.44 6.77
CA ARG A 111 -1.68 3.15 7.87
C ARG A 111 -0.40 2.47 8.33
N ARG A 112 0.51 3.25 8.92
CA ARG A 112 1.69 2.70 9.59
C ARG A 112 1.33 2.22 10.98
N VAL A 113 1.57 0.95 11.27
CA VAL A 113 1.32 0.28 12.55
C VAL A 113 2.65 -0.11 13.18
N ARG A 114 2.78 0.09 14.49
CA ARG A 114 3.93 -0.41 15.26
C ARG A 114 3.62 -1.81 15.77
N ILE A 115 4.45 -2.78 15.39
CA ILE A 115 4.33 -4.18 15.83
C ILE A 115 5.46 -4.47 16.81
N TYR A 116 5.10 -4.80 18.06
CA TYR A 116 6.06 -5.22 19.06
C TYR A 116 6.47 -6.67 18.82
N LEU A 117 7.77 -6.94 18.94
CA LEU A 117 8.26 -8.31 18.95
C LEU A 117 7.85 -8.95 20.28
N THR A 118 7.59 -10.26 20.25
CA THR A 118 7.48 -11.07 21.47
C THR A 118 8.78 -11.83 21.68
N ASP A 119 9.15 -12.08 22.93
CA ASP A 119 10.23 -13.01 23.27
C ASP A 119 9.77 -14.47 23.13
N GLY A 120 10.66 -15.41 23.48
CA GLY A 120 10.40 -16.85 23.37
C GLY A 120 9.28 -17.33 24.29
N GLU A 121 8.99 -16.58 25.36
CA GLU A 121 7.91 -16.82 26.31
C GLU A 121 6.59 -16.11 25.92
N GLY A 122 6.56 -15.40 24.78
CA GLY A 122 5.38 -14.71 24.28
C GLY A 122 5.11 -13.35 24.92
N GLN A 123 6.02 -12.85 25.77
CA GLN A 123 5.89 -11.55 26.43
C GLN A 123 6.32 -10.43 25.47
N ARG A 124 5.67 -9.26 25.59
CA ARG A 124 5.93 -8.13 24.70
C ARG A 124 7.32 -7.55 24.98
N SER A 125 8.20 -7.62 23.98
CA SER A 125 9.51 -6.97 24.01
C SER A 125 9.40 -5.45 23.86
N THR A 126 10.44 -4.73 24.26
CA THR A 126 10.63 -3.30 23.96
C THR A 126 10.98 -3.06 22.48
N ARG A 127 11.46 -4.10 21.78
CA ARG A 127 11.77 -4.05 20.34
C ARG A 127 10.49 -4.04 19.52
N TYR A 128 10.46 -3.23 18.47
CA TYR A 128 9.34 -3.14 17.53
C TYR A 128 9.82 -2.95 16.10
N TYR A 129 8.94 -3.26 15.15
CA TYR A 129 9.08 -2.87 13.74
C TYR A 129 7.80 -2.18 13.29
N HIS A 130 7.82 -1.63 12.07
CA HIS A 130 6.65 -1.02 11.46
C HIS A 130 6.11 -1.90 10.35
N GLN A 131 4.79 -1.92 10.23
CA GLN A 131 4.09 -2.46 9.07
C GLN A 131 3.18 -1.41 8.49
N TYR A 132 2.94 -1.48 7.19
CA TYR A 132 1.92 -0.69 6.52
C TYR A 132 0.72 -1.60 6.28
N GLN A 133 -0.40 -1.28 6.94
CA GLN A 133 -1.58 -2.14 6.95
C GLN A 133 -2.81 -1.42 6.43
N LEU A 134 -3.59 -2.11 5.61
CA LEU A 134 -4.95 -1.73 5.24
C LEU A 134 -5.91 -2.81 5.75
N LEU A 135 -6.96 -2.39 6.47
CA LEU A 135 -8.07 -3.27 6.84
C LEU A 135 -9.11 -3.27 5.71
N ALA A 136 -9.32 -4.43 5.09
CA ALA A 136 -10.47 -4.66 4.22
C ALA A 136 -11.66 -5.07 5.10
N GLU A 137 -12.68 -4.24 5.14
CA GLU A 137 -13.88 -4.39 5.98
C GLU A 137 -14.96 -5.21 5.30
N ASN A 138 -14.97 -5.21 3.96
CA ASN A 138 -15.87 -6.04 3.15
C ASN A 138 -15.15 -6.56 1.90
N THR A 139 -15.77 -7.52 1.22
CA THR A 139 -15.14 -8.19 0.09
C THR A 139 -15.06 -7.32 -1.16
N THR A 140 -15.92 -6.30 -1.32
CA THR A 140 -15.96 -5.46 -2.54
C THR A 140 -14.75 -4.52 -2.65
N GLN A 141 -14.04 -4.30 -1.53
CA GLN A 141 -12.81 -3.51 -1.51
C GLN A 141 -11.64 -4.17 -2.21
N ILE A 142 -11.65 -5.50 -2.42
CA ILE A 142 -10.55 -6.23 -3.05
C ILE A 142 -10.99 -6.66 -4.45
N THR A 143 -10.19 -6.46 -5.47
CA THR A 143 -10.52 -6.87 -6.84
C THR A 143 -9.31 -7.50 -7.49
N LEU A 144 -9.55 -8.47 -8.38
CA LEU A 144 -8.51 -8.97 -9.27
C LEU A 144 -8.27 -7.95 -10.38
N VAL A 145 -7.00 -7.78 -10.71
CA VAL A 145 -6.56 -6.97 -11.83
C VAL A 145 -5.93 -7.93 -12.83
N GLU A 146 -6.35 -7.82 -14.09
CA GLU A 146 -5.77 -8.60 -15.19
C GLU A 146 -4.31 -8.18 -15.50
#